data_AF-A0A094B822-F1
#
_entry.id   AF-A0A094B822-F1
#
_cell.length_a   1.000
_cell.length_b   1.000
_cell.length_c   1.000
_cell.angle_alpha   90.00
_cell.angle_beta   90.00
_cell.angle_gamma   90.00
#
_symmetry.space_group_name_H-M   'P 1'
#
loop_
_entity.id
_entity.type
_entity.pdbx_description
1 polymer ?
#
loop_
_entity_poly.entity_id
_entity_poly.type
_entity_poly.pdbx_seq_one_letter_code
_entity_poly.pdbx_strand_id
1 'polypeptide(L)'
;MDEGERDALTEQSVALRQELKVWEREFAAGNNGQKAGREDIKQNSHIAQKYKDYNRIRDILAGKIPAKPLPKQKPKASPEGSAPRPSKRKSPSNTHGTPAKRRAVVESETPSQQRPQP
;
A
#
# COMPACT_ATOMS: atom_id res chain seq x y z
N MET A 1 -3.63 28.07 8.71
CA MET A 1 -2.24 27.69 8.41
C MET A 1 -1.70 28.78 7.54
N ASP A 2 -0.74 29.51 8.07
CA ASP A 2 -0.11 30.63 7.39
C ASP A 2 0.70 30.12 6.19
N GLU A 3 0.81 30.94 5.14
CA GLU A 3 1.45 30.54 3.88
C GLU A 3 2.91 30.11 4.11
N GLY A 4 3.64 30.83 4.97
CA GLY A 4 5.01 30.48 5.36
C GLY A 4 5.15 29.15 6.11
N GLU A 5 4.11 28.72 6.85
CA GLU A 5 4.13 27.41 7.53
C GLU A 5 3.94 26.27 6.52
N ARG A 6 3.14 26.50 5.46
CA ARG A 6 3.02 25.52 4.36
C ARG A 6 4.30 25.40 3.56
N ASP A 7 4.99 26.50 3.28
CA ASP A 7 6.28 26.46 2.57
C ASP A 7 7.33 25.69 3.36
N ALA A 8 7.47 25.98 4.66
CA ALA A 8 8.40 25.24 5.54
C ALA A 8 8.09 23.74 5.58
N LEU A 9 6.80 23.37 5.67
CA LEU A 9 6.39 21.97 5.61
C LEU A 9 6.65 21.32 4.25
N THR A 10 6.50 22.09 3.17
CA THR A 10 6.79 21.61 1.82
C THR A 10 8.28 21.31 1.67
N GLU A 11 9.15 22.22 2.10
CA GLU A 11 10.60 22.03 2.11
C GLU A 11 11.01 20.81 2.95
N GLN A 12 10.47 20.69 4.17
CA GLN A 12 10.70 19.51 5.02
C GLN A 12 10.23 18.22 4.35
N SER A 13 9.09 18.24 3.65
CA SER A 13 8.58 17.08 2.93
C SER A 13 9.52 16.65 1.79
N VAL A 14 10.15 17.61 1.11
CA VAL A 14 11.12 17.36 0.04
C VAL A 14 12.39 16.76 0.62
N ALA A 15 12.92 17.33 1.70
CA ALA A 15 14.10 16.81 2.40
C ALA A 15 13.87 15.35 2.84
N LEU A 16 12.76 15.07 3.53
CA LEU A 16 12.42 13.72 3.96
C LEU A 16 12.29 12.74 2.78
N ARG A 17 11.70 13.16 1.65
CA ARG A 17 11.62 12.32 0.45
C ARG A 17 13.01 12.00 -0.12
N GLN A 18 13.93 12.96 -0.14
CA GLN A 18 15.29 12.75 -0.61
C GLN A 18 16.01 11.72 0.27
N GLU A 19 15.94 11.90 1.59
CA GLU A 19 16.54 10.97 2.55
C GLU A 19 15.99 9.55 2.43
N LEU A 20 14.65 9.42 2.32
CA LEU A 20 14.00 8.13 2.12
C LEU A 20 14.45 7.46 0.81
N LYS A 21 14.59 8.24 -0.27
CA LYS A 21 15.01 7.73 -1.58
C LYS A 21 16.48 7.29 -1.58
N VAL A 22 17.35 8.01 -0.89
CA VAL A 22 18.75 7.61 -0.70
C VAL A 22 18.81 6.27 0.01
N TRP A 23 18.09 6.14 1.12
CA TRP A 23 18.03 4.89 1.86
C TRP A 23 17.44 3.74 1.04
N GLU A 24 16.34 3.94 0.30
CA GLU A 24 15.77 2.91 -0.56
C GLU A 24 16.77 2.41 -1.61
N ARG A 25 17.60 3.31 -2.14
CA ARG A 25 18.65 2.97 -3.11
C ARG A 25 19.79 2.18 -2.46
N GLU A 26 20.25 2.61 -1.29
CA GLU A 26 21.30 1.92 -0.53
C GLU A 26 20.84 0.53 -0.09
N PHE A 27 19.59 0.43 0.37
CA PHE A 27 18.97 -0.84 0.73
C PHE A 27 18.91 -1.78 -0.47
N ALA A 28 18.41 -1.31 -1.62
CA ALA A 28 18.36 -2.12 -2.83
C ALA A 28 19.76 -2.55 -3.28
N ALA A 29 20.77 -1.68 -3.19
CA ALA A 29 22.14 -2.03 -3.52
C ALA A 29 22.70 -3.15 -2.62
N GLY A 30 22.37 -3.14 -1.32
CA GLY A 30 22.78 -4.16 -0.36
C GLY A 30 21.97 -5.46 -0.41
N ASN A 31 20.74 -5.43 -0.94
CA ASN A 31 19.78 -6.52 -0.86
C ASN A 31 19.40 -7.09 -2.24
N ASN A 32 20.40 -7.31 -3.10
CA ASN A 32 20.23 -7.88 -4.45
C ASN A 32 19.23 -7.13 -5.36
N GLY A 33 19.10 -5.82 -5.18
CA GLY A 33 18.13 -4.99 -5.90
C GLY A 33 16.70 -5.07 -5.37
N GLN A 34 16.46 -5.79 -4.27
CA GLN A 34 15.14 -5.88 -3.68
C GLN A 34 14.76 -4.59 -2.94
N LYS A 35 13.52 -4.16 -3.14
CA LYS A 35 12.97 -3.02 -2.39
C LYS A 35 12.78 -3.40 -0.93
N ALA A 36 12.97 -2.42 -0.05
CA ALA A 36 12.66 -2.58 1.36
C ALA A 36 11.18 -2.91 1.55
N GLY A 37 10.93 -4.05 2.19
CA GLY A 37 9.61 -4.46 2.61
C GLY A 37 9.18 -3.73 3.88
N ARG A 38 7.96 -4.02 4.31
CA ARG A 38 7.41 -3.45 5.54
C ARG A 38 8.19 -3.89 6.79
N GLU A 39 8.74 -5.09 6.78
CA GLU A 39 9.57 -5.62 7.88
C GLU A 39 10.89 -4.85 7.97
N ASP A 40 11.56 -4.61 6.85
CA ASP A 40 12.84 -3.88 6.79
C ASP A 40 12.72 -2.44 7.29
N ILE A 41 11.62 -1.77 6.92
CA ILE A 41 11.32 -0.42 7.41
C ILE A 41 11.13 -0.45 8.93
N LYS A 42 10.47 -1.48 9.49
CA LYS A 42 10.29 -1.59 10.96
C LYS A 42 11.60 -1.88 11.69
N GLN A 43 12.50 -2.69 11.13
CA GLN A 43 13.81 -2.96 11.72
C GLN A 43 14.62 -1.66 11.84
N ASN A 44 14.47 -0.76 10.87
CA ASN A 44 15.12 0.54 10.84
C ASN A 44 14.24 1.62 11.48
N SER A 45 14.24 1.69 12.82
CA SER A 45 13.40 2.65 13.58
C SER A 45 13.57 4.12 13.12
N HIS A 46 14.79 4.51 12.73
CA HIS A 46 15.08 5.84 12.19
C HIS A 46 14.34 6.11 10.86
N ILE A 47 14.36 5.14 9.94
CA ILE A 47 13.68 5.24 8.64
C ILE A 47 12.16 5.16 8.81
N ALA A 48 11.68 4.29 9.71
CA ALA A 48 10.26 4.23 10.08
C ALA A 48 9.76 5.58 10.60
N GLN A 49 10.57 6.31 11.37
CA GLN A 49 10.23 7.63 11.86
C GLN A 49 10.11 8.64 10.72
N LYS A 50 11.09 8.68 9.80
CA LYS A 50 11.03 9.56 8.60
C LYS A 50 9.78 9.32 7.75
N TYR A 51 9.39 8.05 7.55
CA TYR A 51 8.14 7.73 6.85
C TYR A 51 6.89 8.26 7.56
N LYS A 52 6.86 8.23 8.91
CA LYS A 52 5.76 8.78 9.70
C LYS A 52 5.69 10.30 9.59
N ASP A 53 6.84 10.96 9.74
CA ASP A 53 6.93 12.42 9.68
C ASP A 53 6.54 12.94 8.29
N TYR A 54 7.04 12.30 7.23
CA TYR A 54 6.65 12.62 5.87
C TYR A 54 5.14 12.44 5.64
N ASN A 55 4.55 11.31 6.07
CA ASN A 55 3.10 11.10 5.93
C ASN A 55 2.29 12.12 6.72
N ARG A 56 2.75 12.50 7.92
CA ARG A 56 2.11 13.54 8.73
C ARG A 56 2.12 14.88 8.02
N ILE A 57 3.28 15.31 7.53
CA ILE A 57 3.44 16.58 6.80
C ILE A 57 2.56 16.56 5.55
N ARG A 58 2.55 15.46 4.79
CA ARG A 58 1.72 15.29 3.60
C ARG A 58 0.22 15.42 3.92
N ASP A 59 -0.24 14.82 5.01
CA ASP A 59 -1.65 14.90 5.42
C ASP A 59 -2.04 16.27 5.97
N ILE A 60 -1.11 17.01 6.59
CA ILE A 60 -1.30 18.40 6.98
C ILE A 60 -1.43 19.30 5.74
N LEU A 61 -0.51 19.17 4.78
CA LEU A 61 -0.55 19.92 3.51
C LEU A 61 -1.81 19.60 2.69
N ALA A 62 -2.26 18.35 2.72
CA ALA A 62 -3.50 17.92 2.07
C ALA A 62 -4.78 18.38 2.80
N GLY A 63 -4.66 19.05 3.95
CA GLY A 63 -5.79 19.52 4.75
C GLY A 63 -6.59 18.41 5.44
N LYS A 64 -6.05 17.19 5.51
CA LYS A 64 -6.72 16.02 6.10
C LYS A 64 -6.59 15.97 7.62
N ILE A 65 -5.50 16.54 8.16
CA ILE A 65 -5.21 16.57 9.60
C ILE A 65 -5.02 18.04 10.00
N PRO A 66 -5.65 18.51 11.10
CA PRO A 66 -5.34 19.83 11.64
C PRO A 66 -3.88 19.88 12.09
N ALA A 67 -3.17 20.97 11.78
CA ALA A 67 -1.75 21.15 12.12
C ALA A 67 -1.44 20.94 13.62
N LYS A 68 -2.44 21.10 14.49
CA LYS A 68 -2.33 20.84 15.93
C LYS A 68 -2.57 19.35 16.24
N PRO A 69 -1.62 18.66 16.92
CA PRO A 69 -1.84 17.29 17.36
C PRO A 69 -2.93 17.27 18.43
N LEU A 70 -4.10 16.72 18.10
CA LEU A 70 -4.95 16.13 19.14
C LEU A 70 -4.31 14.79 19.53
N PRO A 71 -4.23 14.45 20.84
CA PRO A 71 -3.74 13.15 21.28
C PRO A 71 -4.76 12.09 20.87
N LYS A 72 -4.62 11.55 19.65
CA LYS A 72 -5.51 10.51 19.15
C LYS A 72 -4.93 9.14 19.49
N GLN A 73 -5.63 8.52 20.43
CA GLN A 73 -5.53 7.12 20.83
C GLN A 73 -5.42 6.20 19.61
N LYS A 74 -4.64 5.13 19.79
CA LYS A 74 -4.50 4.00 18.88
C LYS A 74 -5.88 3.49 18.45
N PRO A 75 -6.05 3.12 17.18
CA PRO A 75 -6.48 1.75 16.94
C PRO A 75 -5.50 1.01 16.03
N LYS A 76 -5.30 -0.26 16.34
CA LYS A 76 -4.51 -1.21 15.56
C LYS A 76 -5.21 -1.48 14.23
N ALA A 77 -4.48 -1.40 13.13
CA ALA A 77 -4.45 -2.35 12.00
C ALA A 77 -3.84 -1.68 10.76
N SER A 78 -2.85 -2.33 10.18
CA SER A 78 -2.40 -2.14 8.79
C SER A 78 -2.89 -3.40 8.04
N PRO A 79 -3.03 -3.45 6.71
CA PRO A 79 -2.50 -2.54 5.68
C PRO A 79 -3.53 -2.17 4.59
N GLU A 80 -3.45 -0.97 4.01
CA GLU A 80 -4.11 -0.75 2.71
C GLU A 80 -3.29 0.25 1.87
N GLY A 81 -2.48 -0.31 0.98
CA GLY A 81 -2.30 0.32 -0.33
C GLY A 81 -3.61 0.17 -1.10
N SER A 82 -3.91 1.18 -1.90
CA SER A 82 -5.12 1.40 -2.71
C SER A 82 -6.08 2.40 -2.07
N ALA A 83 -6.09 3.59 -2.66
CA ALA A 83 -7.31 4.37 -2.70
C ALA A 83 -8.42 3.53 -3.34
N PRO A 84 -9.63 3.54 -2.75
CA PRO A 84 -10.78 3.88 -3.57
C PRO A 84 -11.75 4.85 -2.89
N ARG A 85 -12.43 5.61 -3.74
CA ARG A 85 -13.49 6.61 -3.47
C ARG A 85 -14.79 5.94 -2.95
N PRO A 86 -15.80 6.72 -2.51
CA PRO A 86 -16.66 6.35 -1.38
C PRO A 86 -17.80 5.35 -1.67
N SER A 87 -18.07 4.60 -0.60
CA SER A 87 -19.12 3.61 -0.35
C SER A 87 -20.56 4.08 -0.63
N LYS A 88 -21.35 3.21 -1.27
CA LYS A 88 -22.82 3.23 -1.18
C LYS A 88 -23.40 1.80 -1.19
N ARG A 89 -24.05 1.47 -0.07
CA ARG A 89 -25.20 0.54 0.15
C ARG A 89 -24.95 -0.98 0.30
N LYS A 90 -24.97 -1.39 1.57
CA LYS A 90 -25.84 -2.40 2.23
C LYS A 90 -26.05 -3.74 1.50
N SER A 91 -25.41 -4.79 2.01
CA SER A 91 -25.83 -6.19 1.83
C SER A 91 -27.15 -6.47 2.56
N PRO A 92 -27.91 -7.46 2.09
CA PRO A 92 -28.56 -8.40 3.00
C PRO A 92 -27.95 -9.80 2.85
N SER A 93 -27.58 -10.31 4.02
CA SER A 93 -27.40 -11.72 4.34
C SER A 93 -28.51 -12.59 3.74
N ASN A 94 -28.15 -13.70 3.10
CA ASN A 94 -28.89 -14.93 3.37
C ASN A 94 -28.00 -16.18 3.21
N THR A 95 -27.81 -16.83 4.35
CA THR A 95 -27.28 -18.17 4.53
C THR A 95 -28.24 -19.20 3.95
N HIS A 96 -27.79 -20.07 3.05
CA HIS A 96 -28.33 -21.44 2.99
C HIS A 96 -27.27 -22.40 2.43
N GLY A 97 -27.09 -23.53 3.12
CA GLY A 97 -25.87 -24.33 3.16
C GLY A 97 -25.57 -25.30 2.00
N THR A 98 -24.34 -25.83 2.06
CA THR A 98 -23.73 -26.95 1.32
C THR A 98 -24.41 -28.31 1.64
N PRO A 99 -24.32 -29.39 0.81
CA PRO A 99 -23.03 -30.04 0.51
C PRO A 99 -22.84 -30.83 -0.83
N ALA A 100 -21.56 -30.89 -1.25
CA ALA A 100 -20.76 -32.02 -1.78
C ALA A 100 -21.14 -32.91 -3.00
N LYS A 101 -20.05 -33.32 -3.71
CA LYS A 101 -19.81 -34.48 -4.62
C LYS A 101 -20.25 -34.30 -6.10
N ARG A 102 -19.47 -34.63 -7.15
CA ARG A 102 -18.41 -35.65 -7.34
C ARG A 102 -17.34 -35.20 -8.36
N ARG A 103 -16.15 -35.83 -8.23
CA ARG A 103 -15.02 -35.89 -9.19
C ARG A 103 -15.46 -36.27 -10.61
N ALA A 104 -14.80 -35.68 -11.61
CA ALA A 104 -14.44 -36.36 -12.84
C ALA A 104 -13.04 -35.85 -13.27
N VAL A 105 -12.01 -36.62 -12.90
CA VAL A 105 -10.72 -36.68 -13.59
C VAL A 105 -10.86 -37.86 -14.54
N VAL A 106 -10.76 -37.63 -15.86
CA VAL A 106 -10.27 -38.52 -16.94
C VAL A 106 -10.07 -37.54 -18.13
N GLU A 107 -8.88 -36.99 -18.40
CA GLU A 107 -7.72 -37.59 -19.09
C GLU A 107 -8.01 -37.98 -20.55
N SER A 108 -7.06 -37.64 -21.45
CA SER A 108 -6.84 -38.19 -22.79
C SER A 108 -7.72 -37.58 -23.95
N GLU A 109 -7.26 -37.16 -25.14
CA GLU A 109 -5.99 -37.22 -25.87
C GLU A 109 -5.92 -36.08 -26.94
N THR A 110 -4.73 -35.54 -27.21
CA THR A 110 -4.33 -34.86 -28.47
C THR A 110 -4.11 -35.96 -29.53
N PRO A 111 -4.42 -35.87 -30.87
CA PRO A 111 -3.84 -34.85 -31.77
C PRO A 111 -4.56 -34.54 -33.13
N SER A 112 -4.05 -33.52 -33.83
CA SER A 112 -3.84 -33.43 -35.30
C SER A 112 -4.99 -33.72 -36.29
N GLN A 113 -5.40 -32.70 -37.08
CA GLN A 113 -5.66 -32.88 -38.53
C GLN A 113 -5.71 -31.56 -39.35
N GLN A 114 -5.31 -31.69 -40.62
CA GLN A 114 -4.94 -30.71 -41.65
C GLN A 114 -6.09 -29.90 -42.31
N ARG A 115 -5.75 -28.66 -42.76
CA ARG A 115 -5.90 -28.01 -44.11
C ARG A 115 -7.10 -28.45 -45.02
N PRO A 116 -7.86 -27.58 -45.73
CA PRO A 116 -7.33 -26.78 -46.86
C PRO A 116 -7.88 -25.37 -47.16
N GLN A 117 -7.09 -24.71 -48.03
CA GLN A 117 -7.26 -23.39 -48.66
C GLN A 117 -8.42 -23.38 -49.68
N PRO A 118 -8.85 -22.19 -50.10
CA PRO A 118 -9.02 -21.84 -51.51
C PRO A 118 -7.80 -21.10 -52.09
#